data_AF-A0A804HVZ7-F1
#
_entry.id   AF-A0A804HVZ7-F1
#
_cell.length_a   1.000
_cell.length_b   1.000
_cell.length_c   1.000
_cell.angle_alpha   90.00
_cell.angle_beta   90.00
_cell.angle_gamma   90.00
#
_symmetry.space_group_name_H-M   'P 1'
#
loop_
_entity.id
_entity.type
_entity.pdbx_description
1 polymer ?
#
loop_
_entity_poly.entity_id
_entity_poly.type
_entity_poly.pdbx_seq_one_letter_code
_entity_poly.pdbx_strand_id
1 'polypeptide(L)'
;MFSSPILPLPPLPSPSFLSHRTLKNGDNAFFVPLGNNSSTSSRKGRRRVVTVSRASTAPVLPFKFFEPPKAEESSLLSELEPADPDFYKIGYVRSMRAYGVEFMEGPNGFGVYASKDVEPLRRARVIMEIPLELMLTISQKLPWMFFPDIIPVGHPIFDIINSTKPETDWDLRLACLLLYSFDVEGNFWQLYGDFLPSPEECTSLLLAHKDDLLELQDTDLASKMEEQQKRAIEFWEKHWHSAAPLKIKRLACDAERFLWALSIVQSRAVNMQIRVGALVQDANMLVPYADMLNHSFQPNCFLHWRFKDRMLEVMINAGQRIKKGEEMTINYMSGQKNNIYMERYGFSSPTNPWDVINFSSNAKIHLDSYLSVFNISGLPEEFYHNSLLSSEEDNKFVDGAVIAAARTLPTWSDGDVPPVPSTERRSARELQEDCYRLLLEFPTTLEQDWQILDSNPDASRTCEAAIKYRLHRKLFLKKVIQALELYQERILF
;
A
#
# COMPACT_ATOMS: atom_id res chain seq x y z
N MET A 1 -60.49 35.61 -12.16
CA MET A 1 -61.14 36.41 -11.09
C MET A 1 -60.33 36.21 -9.83
N PHE A 2 -59.81 37.31 -9.27
CA PHE A 2 -59.21 37.52 -7.94
C PHE A 2 -58.21 36.44 -7.44
N SER A 3 -56.95 36.75 -7.15
CA SER A 3 -56.56 37.62 -6.02
C SER A 3 -55.05 37.92 -6.03
N SER A 4 -54.69 39.21 -5.94
CA SER A 4 -53.86 39.94 -4.94
C SER A 4 -52.62 39.28 -4.27
N PRO A 5 -51.72 40.05 -3.62
CA PRO A 5 -50.37 40.27 -4.14
C PRO A 5 -49.24 39.79 -3.18
N ILE A 6 -48.04 39.81 -3.73
CA ILE A 6 -46.74 39.56 -3.10
C ILE A 6 -46.49 40.55 -1.95
N LEU A 7 -46.12 40.04 -0.77
CA LEU A 7 -45.46 40.78 0.30
C LEU A 7 -43.96 40.42 0.33
N PRO A 8 -43.06 41.40 0.57
CA PRO A 8 -41.63 41.25 0.38
C PRO A 8 -40.94 40.59 1.59
N LEU A 9 -39.97 39.73 1.31
CA LEU A 9 -39.02 39.19 2.29
C LEU A 9 -38.08 40.31 2.79
N PRO A 10 -37.71 40.31 4.08
CA PRO A 10 -36.82 41.30 4.67
C PRO A 10 -35.37 41.12 4.18
N PRO A 11 -34.54 42.18 4.23
CA PRO A 11 -33.26 42.23 3.53
C PRO A 11 -32.17 41.41 4.22
N LEU A 12 -31.34 40.78 3.38
CA LEU A 12 -30.04 40.21 3.74
C LEU A 12 -29.11 41.28 4.33
N PRO A 13 -28.45 41.02 5.47
CA PRO A 13 -27.34 41.85 5.90
C PRO A 13 -26.06 41.43 5.15
N SER A 14 -25.39 42.40 4.56
CA SER A 14 -23.99 42.33 4.14
C SER A 14 -23.35 43.70 4.43
N PRO A 15 -22.02 43.85 4.41
CA PRO A 15 -21.02 43.14 5.21
C PRO A 15 -20.22 44.16 6.06
N SER A 16 -19.82 43.82 7.29
CA SER A 16 -18.89 44.66 8.06
C SER A 16 -17.48 44.07 8.02
N PHE A 17 -16.63 44.77 7.27
CA PHE A 17 -15.17 44.69 7.26
C PHE A 17 -14.58 45.05 8.63
N LEU A 18 -13.53 44.32 9.01
CA LEU A 18 -12.24 44.78 9.57
C LEU A 18 -11.35 43.50 9.63
N SER A 19 -10.38 43.34 8.72
CA SER A 19 -8.98 43.81 8.85
C SER A 19 -8.20 43.01 9.90
N HIS A 20 -7.03 42.42 9.71
CA HIS A 20 -6.09 42.22 8.60
C HIS A 20 -5.06 41.24 9.20
N ARG A 21 -4.68 40.16 8.51
CA ARG A 21 -3.26 39.78 8.46
C ARG A 21 -2.95 39.05 7.17
N THR A 22 -2.26 39.83 6.36
CA THR A 22 -1.70 39.62 5.03
C THR A 22 -0.73 38.46 4.94
N LEU A 23 -0.94 37.64 3.91
CA LEU A 23 0.08 37.09 3.03
C LEU A 23 1.22 38.10 2.79
N LYS A 24 2.46 37.65 2.91
CA LYS A 24 3.57 38.19 2.12
C LYS A 24 4.45 37.05 1.65
N ASN A 25 4.30 36.75 0.36
CA ASN A 25 5.44 36.44 -0.51
C ASN A 25 6.46 37.58 -0.40
N GLY A 26 7.73 37.22 -0.40
CA GLY A 26 8.82 38.17 -0.49
C GLY A 26 10.06 37.47 -0.97
N ASP A 27 10.21 37.40 -2.29
CA ASP A 27 11.50 37.32 -2.94
C ASP A 27 12.45 38.37 -2.33
N ASN A 28 13.69 37.97 -2.07
CA ASN A 28 14.83 38.85 -2.23
C ASN A 28 16.10 38.03 -2.47
N ALA A 29 16.59 38.19 -3.69
CA ALA A 29 17.94 37.87 -4.12
C ALA A 29 18.97 38.69 -3.33
N PHE A 30 20.05 38.05 -2.88
CA PHE A 30 21.37 38.67 -2.71
C PHE A 30 22.43 37.57 -2.92
N PHE A 31 23.06 37.57 -4.09
CA PHE A 31 24.44 38.02 -4.31
C PHE A 31 25.50 37.20 -3.56
N VAL A 32 26.12 36.32 -4.35
CA VAL A 32 27.43 35.71 -4.17
C VAL A 32 28.51 36.80 -3.98
N PRO A 33 29.45 36.59 -3.05
CA PRO A 33 30.81 37.06 -3.23
C PRO A 33 31.74 35.87 -3.54
N LEU A 34 32.35 35.92 -4.71
CA LEU A 34 33.59 35.20 -5.00
C LEU A 34 34.66 35.62 -3.98
N GLY A 35 35.26 34.64 -3.32
CA GLY A 35 36.50 34.79 -2.57
C GLY A 35 37.52 33.76 -3.05
N ASN A 36 38.35 34.18 -4.00
CA ASN A 36 39.57 33.48 -4.41
C ASN A 36 40.70 33.67 -3.37
N ASN A 37 41.72 32.81 -3.49
CA ASN A 37 43.02 32.78 -2.78
C ASN A 37 43.03 31.91 -1.50
N SER A 38 43.99 31.02 -1.26
CA SER A 38 45.27 30.76 -1.90
C SER A 38 45.87 29.45 -1.38
N SER A 39 46.59 28.78 -2.26
CA SER A 39 47.69 27.83 -2.06
C SER A 39 48.47 27.91 -0.74
N THR A 40 48.77 26.74 -0.15
CA THR A 40 50.12 26.32 0.33
C THR A 40 50.09 24.81 0.64
N SER A 41 50.66 23.99 -0.24
CA SER A 41 51.99 23.36 -0.13
C SER A 41 52.11 22.20 0.86
N SER A 42 52.07 20.99 0.29
CA SER A 42 52.95 19.84 0.52
C SER A 42 53.70 19.72 1.85
N ARG A 43 53.51 18.60 2.55
CA ARG A 43 54.62 17.86 3.17
C ARG A 43 54.37 16.35 3.12
N LYS A 44 55.16 15.69 2.29
CA LYS A 44 55.32 14.23 2.21
C LYS A 44 55.97 13.72 3.49
N GLY A 45 55.37 12.71 4.12
CA GLY A 45 55.96 11.93 5.21
C GLY A 45 55.80 10.44 4.96
N ARG A 46 56.83 9.83 4.37
CA ARG A 46 56.98 8.38 4.15
C ARG A 46 57.39 7.71 5.46
N ARG A 47 56.63 6.74 5.97
CA ARG A 47 57.10 5.67 6.90
C ARG A 47 56.35 4.38 6.56
N ARG A 48 57.00 3.48 5.82
CA ARG A 48 57.74 2.27 6.25
C ARG A 48 56.81 1.16 6.76
N VAL A 49 56.54 0.26 5.82
CA VAL A 49 55.98 -1.08 5.94
C VAL A 49 56.84 -1.93 6.89
N VAL A 50 56.20 -2.63 7.83
CA VAL A 50 56.79 -3.73 8.59
C VAL A 50 55.98 -4.98 8.30
N THR A 51 56.66 -5.97 7.74
CA THR A 51 56.16 -7.30 7.40
C THR A 51 56.25 -8.18 8.64
N VAL A 52 55.15 -8.86 9.01
CA VAL A 52 55.16 -9.97 9.97
C VAL A 52 54.57 -11.20 9.29
N SER A 53 55.30 -12.31 9.40
CA SER A 53 55.12 -13.58 8.73
C SER A 53 54.01 -14.45 9.35
N ARG A 54 53.07 -14.82 8.48
CA ARG A 54 52.34 -16.09 8.31
C ARG A 54 52.50 -17.17 9.41
N ALA A 55 51.42 -17.46 10.12
CA ALA A 55 51.12 -18.77 10.70
C ALA A 55 49.89 -19.35 9.97
N SER A 56 50.02 -20.61 9.57
CA SER A 56 49.06 -21.34 8.74
C SER A 56 47.89 -21.89 9.56
N THR A 57 46.66 -21.54 9.18
CA THR A 57 45.44 -22.28 9.51
C THR A 57 44.56 -22.38 8.26
N ALA A 58 43.93 -23.54 8.10
CA ALA A 58 43.29 -24.06 6.89
C ALA A 58 42.18 -23.15 6.30
N PRO A 59 41.90 -23.23 4.98
CA PRO A 59 40.88 -22.42 4.35
C PRO A 59 39.50 -22.90 4.80
N VAL A 60 38.83 -22.10 5.62
CA VAL A 60 37.38 -22.20 5.81
C VAL A 60 36.74 -21.77 4.50
N LEU A 61 36.03 -22.69 3.86
CA LEU A 61 35.25 -22.42 2.66
C LEU A 61 34.27 -21.27 2.94
N PRO A 62 34.21 -20.21 2.11
CA PRO A 62 33.26 -19.12 2.32
C PRO A 62 31.84 -19.64 2.10
N PHE A 63 31.07 -19.68 3.18
CA PHE A 63 29.62 -19.88 3.16
C PHE A 63 28.98 -18.75 2.33
N LYS A 64 28.15 -19.13 1.35
CA LYS A 64 27.40 -18.22 0.47
C LYS A 64 26.27 -17.55 1.27
N PHE A 65 26.55 -16.42 1.90
CA PHE A 65 25.56 -15.62 2.65
C PHE A 65 25.21 -14.27 1.99
N PHE A 66 25.64 -14.04 0.76
CA PHE A 66 25.53 -12.73 0.13
C PHE A 66 25.00 -12.84 -1.30
N GLU A 67 23.70 -13.09 -1.41
CA GLU A 67 22.91 -12.49 -2.47
C GLU A 67 21.74 -11.76 -1.81
N PRO A 68 21.51 -10.46 -2.11
CA PRO A 68 20.19 -9.87 -1.86
C PRO A 68 19.15 -10.70 -2.61
N PRO A 69 17.86 -10.71 -2.20
CA PRO A 69 16.83 -11.43 -2.95
C PRO A 69 16.76 -10.81 -4.35
N LYS A 70 17.46 -11.43 -5.30
CA LYS A 70 17.50 -11.07 -6.72
C LYS A 70 17.05 -12.23 -7.59
N ALA A 71 16.53 -13.29 -6.97
CA ALA A 71 16.07 -14.47 -7.68
C ALA A 71 14.54 -14.49 -7.87
N GLU A 72 13.73 -13.98 -6.93
CA GLU A 72 12.27 -14.11 -7.01
C GLU A 72 11.63 -13.29 -8.15
N GLU A 73 11.95 -12.01 -8.32
CA GLU A 73 11.34 -11.18 -9.39
C GLU A 73 11.63 -11.73 -10.81
N SER A 74 12.83 -12.27 -11.03
CA SER A 74 13.22 -12.80 -12.35
C SER A 74 12.61 -14.16 -12.67
N SER A 75 12.38 -15.01 -11.66
CA SER A 75 11.69 -16.29 -11.82
C SER A 75 10.18 -16.09 -11.96
N LEU A 76 9.59 -15.15 -11.21
CA LEU A 76 8.15 -14.83 -11.29
C LEU A 76 7.76 -14.28 -12.66
N LEU A 77 8.62 -13.46 -13.30
CA LEU A 77 8.39 -12.98 -14.68
C LEU A 77 8.32 -14.12 -15.71
N SER A 78 8.92 -15.28 -15.43
CA SER A 78 8.87 -16.44 -16.33
C SER A 78 7.58 -17.26 -16.21
N GLU A 79 6.79 -17.01 -15.17
CA GLU A 79 5.53 -17.69 -14.85
C GLU A 79 4.29 -16.83 -15.20
N LEU A 80 4.50 -15.65 -15.79
CA LEU A 80 3.40 -14.77 -16.18
C LEU A 80 2.76 -15.22 -17.50
N GLU A 81 1.46 -15.47 -17.47
CA GLU A 81 0.65 -15.78 -18.63
C GLU A 81 -0.23 -14.58 -19.01
N PRO A 82 -0.36 -14.22 -20.30
CA PRO A 82 -1.30 -13.18 -20.72
C PRO A 82 -2.74 -13.55 -20.36
N ALA A 83 -3.51 -12.57 -19.90
CA ALA A 83 -4.93 -12.75 -19.62
C ALA A 83 -5.71 -13.29 -20.83
N ASP A 84 -6.77 -14.06 -20.58
CA ASP A 84 -7.63 -14.63 -21.62
C ASP A 84 -8.12 -13.53 -22.60
N PRO A 85 -8.12 -13.74 -23.93
CA PRO A 85 -8.64 -12.78 -24.90
C PRO A 85 -10.07 -12.29 -24.60
N ASP A 86 -10.93 -13.11 -24.00
CA ASP A 86 -12.27 -12.71 -23.59
C ASP A 86 -12.25 -11.63 -22.50
N PHE A 87 -11.23 -11.61 -21.61
CA PHE A 87 -11.02 -10.54 -20.61
C PHE A 87 -10.96 -9.15 -21.25
N TYR A 88 -10.22 -9.03 -22.36
CA TYR A 88 -10.11 -7.79 -23.13
C TYR A 88 -11.41 -7.47 -23.89
N LYS A 89 -12.03 -8.50 -24.47
CA LYS A 89 -13.22 -8.37 -25.31
C LYS A 89 -14.42 -7.84 -24.53
N ILE A 90 -14.68 -8.36 -23.32
CA ILE A 90 -15.85 -7.96 -22.52
C ILE A 90 -15.82 -6.47 -22.14
N GLY A 91 -14.63 -5.91 -21.92
CA GLY A 91 -14.40 -4.49 -21.64
C GLY A 91 -14.44 -3.64 -22.90
N TYR A 92 -13.78 -4.08 -23.97
CA TYR A 92 -13.73 -3.35 -25.23
C TYR A 92 -15.13 -3.06 -25.80
N VAL A 93 -16.00 -4.08 -25.81
CA VAL A 93 -17.40 -3.98 -26.27
C VAL A 93 -18.20 -2.96 -25.45
N ARG A 94 -17.81 -2.71 -24.19
CA ARG A 94 -18.45 -1.74 -23.30
C ARG A 94 -17.63 -0.46 -23.09
N SER A 95 -16.79 -0.12 -24.05
CA SER A 95 -16.02 1.14 -24.08
C SER A 95 -14.92 1.28 -23.04
N MET A 96 -14.51 0.21 -22.35
CA MET A 96 -13.23 0.22 -21.64
C MET A 96 -12.09 0.30 -22.66
N ARG A 97 -11.08 1.12 -22.40
CA ARG A 97 -9.87 1.23 -23.23
C ARG A 97 -8.63 1.07 -22.38
N ALA A 98 -7.64 0.38 -22.94
CA ALA A 98 -6.32 0.17 -22.35
C ALA A 98 -5.25 0.46 -23.43
N TYR A 99 -4.22 1.22 -23.10
CA TYR A 99 -3.26 1.77 -24.05
C TYR A 99 -1.82 1.43 -23.66
N GLY A 100 -1.17 0.56 -24.43
CA GLY A 100 0.23 0.22 -24.17
C GLY A 100 0.43 -0.56 -22.87
N VAL A 101 -0.58 -1.34 -22.48
CA VAL A 101 -0.56 -2.21 -21.30
C VAL A 101 -1.00 -3.61 -21.68
N GLU A 102 -0.54 -4.59 -20.92
CA GLU A 102 -0.91 -6.01 -20.97
C GLU A 102 -1.32 -6.44 -19.56
N PHE A 103 -2.43 -7.17 -19.45
CA PHE A 103 -2.82 -7.83 -18.22
C PHE A 103 -2.20 -9.22 -18.22
N MET A 104 -1.47 -9.53 -17.16
CA MET A 104 -0.78 -10.80 -17.00
C MET A 104 -1.24 -11.44 -15.70
N GLU A 105 -1.44 -12.74 -15.71
CA GLU A 105 -1.76 -13.56 -14.56
C GLU A 105 -0.52 -14.35 -14.15
N GLY A 106 -0.25 -14.39 -12.84
CA GLY A 106 0.88 -15.12 -12.29
C GLY A 106 0.51 -15.82 -10.98
N PRO A 107 1.49 -16.40 -10.27
CA PRO A 107 1.25 -17.16 -9.04
C PRO A 107 0.66 -16.33 -7.89
N ASN A 108 0.76 -14.99 -7.97
CA ASN A 108 0.18 -14.04 -7.01
C ASN A 108 -1.09 -13.34 -7.56
N GLY A 109 -1.67 -13.86 -8.64
CA GLY A 109 -2.85 -13.31 -9.31
C GLY A 109 -2.49 -12.35 -10.45
N PHE A 110 -3.47 -11.51 -10.83
CA PHE A 110 -3.33 -10.56 -11.92
C PHE A 110 -2.39 -9.39 -11.59
N GLY A 111 -1.73 -8.88 -12.62
CA GLY A 111 -1.02 -7.62 -12.64
C GLY A 111 -1.15 -6.93 -13.99
N VAL A 112 -0.76 -5.65 -14.04
CA VAL A 112 -0.78 -4.82 -15.25
C VAL A 112 0.65 -4.50 -15.61
N TYR A 113 1.04 -4.72 -16.86
CA TYR A 113 2.42 -4.58 -17.32
C TYR A 113 2.51 -3.69 -18.55
N ALA A 114 3.62 -2.98 -18.72
CA ALA A 114 3.85 -2.17 -19.90
C ALA A 114 4.10 -3.03 -21.14
N SER A 115 3.27 -2.90 -22.18
CA SER A 115 3.49 -3.64 -23.43
C SER A 115 4.56 -3.02 -24.33
N LYS A 116 5.01 -1.80 -24.01
CA LYS A 116 6.08 -1.07 -24.70
C LYS A 116 6.74 -0.07 -23.77
N ASP A 117 7.93 0.37 -24.15
CA ASP A 117 8.63 1.44 -23.45
C ASP A 117 7.79 2.74 -23.44
N VAL A 118 7.73 3.35 -22.25
CA VAL A 118 7.15 4.66 -22.00
C VAL A 118 8.28 5.62 -21.66
N GLU A 119 8.55 6.52 -22.58
CA GLU A 119 9.51 7.60 -22.36
C GLU A 119 8.99 8.63 -21.35
N PRO A 120 9.87 9.25 -20.54
CA PRO A 120 9.51 10.34 -19.63
C PRO A 120 8.81 11.50 -20.34
N LEU A 121 7.60 11.82 -19.91
CA LEU A 121 6.84 12.97 -20.42
C LEU A 121 6.66 14.02 -19.34
N ARG A 122 6.58 15.30 -19.76
CA ARG A 122 6.29 16.41 -18.85
C ARG A 122 4.90 16.36 -18.21
N ARG A 123 3.98 15.58 -18.78
CA ARG A 123 2.59 15.45 -18.31
C ARG A 123 2.28 13.99 -18.10
N ALA A 124 1.37 13.73 -17.17
CA ALA A 124 0.79 12.41 -16.97
C ALA A 124 0.14 11.91 -18.26
N ARG A 125 0.20 10.59 -18.48
CA ARG A 125 -0.35 9.93 -19.68
C ARG A 125 -1.40 8.93 -19.25
N VAL A 126 -2.58 9.01 -19.86
CA VAL A 126 -3.67 8.03 -19.67
C VAL A 126 -3.26 6.70 -20.29
N ILE A 127 -3.43 5.61 -19.54
CA ILE A 127 -3.19 4.24 -19.98
C ILE A 127 -4.44 3.36 -19.88
N MET A 128 -5.44 3.75 -19.08
CA MET A 128 -6.74 3.09 -19.07
C MET A 128 -7.86 4.11 -18.91
N GLU A 129 -9.00 3.83 -19.54
CA GLU A 129 -10.24 4.58 -19.41
C GLU A 129 -11.36 3.58 -19.10
N ILE A 130 -11.99 3.75 -17.93
CA ILE A 130 -13.05 2.87 -17.42
C ILE A 130 -14.33 3.71 -17.27
N PRO A 131 -15.40 3.41 -18.02
CA PRO A 131 -16.68 4.08 -17.88
C PRO A 131 -17.35 3.79 -16.53
N LEU A 132 -18.00 4.79 -15.95
CA LEU A 132 -18.79 4.65 -14.71
C LEU A 132 -19.80 3.51 -14.80
N GLU A 133 -20.36 3.26 -15.98
CA GLU A 133 -21.33 2.20 -16.26
C GLU A 133 -20.80 0.78 -16.00
N LEU A 134 -19.49 0.58 -15.91
CA LEU A 134 -18.87 -0.70 -15.57
C LEU A 134 -18.59 -0.86 -14.08
N MET A 135 -18.58 0.23 -13.33
CA MET A 135 -18.20 0.22 -11.92
C MET A 135 -19.36 -0.22 -11.04
N LEU A 136 -19.08 -0.59 -9.79
CA LEU A 136 -20.09 -0.62 -8.73
C LEU A 136 -19.75 0.48 -7.74
N THR A 137 -20.62 1.49 -7.65
CA THR A 137 -20.37 2.63 -6.77
C THR A 137 -21.52 2.83 -5.80
N ILE A 138 -21.18 3.21 -4.58
CA ILE A 138 -22.14 3.63 -3.56
C ILE A 138 -21.63 4.89 -2.85
N SER A 139 -22.52 5.85 -2.61
CA SER A 139 -22.20 7.05 -1.83
C SER A 139 -21.77 6.70 -0.40
N GLN A 140 -20.84 7.47 0.16
CA GLN A 140 -20.45 7.33 1.57
C GLN A 140 -21.44 7.99 2.54
N LYS A 141 -22.30 8.88 2.02
CA LYS A 141 -23.29 9.63 2.81
C LYS A 141 -24.70 9.33 2.34
N LEU A 142 -25.64 9.39 3.26
CA LEU A 142 -27.07 9.27 3.00
C LEU A 142 -27.60 10.45 2.16
N PRO A 143 -28.65 10.24 1.34
CA PRO A 143 -29.23 8.93 1.00
C PRO A 143 -28.24 8.08 0.18
N TRP A 144 -28.36 6.75 0.27
CA TRP A 144 -27.55 5.86 -0.56
C TRP A 144 -27.82 6.13 -2.04
N MET A 145 -26.77 6.45 -2.78
CA MET A 145 -26.82 6.67 -4.22
C MET A 145 -25.88 5.69 -4.92
N PHE A 146 -26.42 4.98 -5.90
CA PHE A 146 -25.71 4.01 -6.71
C PHE A 146 -25.43 4.56 -8.11
N PHE A 147 -24.23 4.33 -8.62
CA PHE A 147 -23.93 4.59 -10.03
C PHE A 147 -23.13 3.42 -10.63
N PRO A 148 -23.60 2.78 -11.71
CA PRO A 148 -24.95 2.85 -12.25
C PRO A 148 -26.00 2.37 -11.22
N ASP A 149 -27.22 2.89 -11.31
CA ASP A 149 -28.32 2.42 -10.46
C ASP A 149 -28.89 1.12 -11.03
N ILE A 150 -28.35 0.00 -10.55
CA ILE A 150 -28.73 -1.33 -11.00
C ILE A 150 -29.84 -1.95 -10.16
N ILE A 151 -30.16 -1.38 -9.00
CA ILE A 151 -31.13 -1.97 -8.06
C ILE A 151 -32.53 -1.47 -8.44
N PRO A 152 -33.45 -2.37 -8.85
CA PRO A 152 -34.80 -1.95 -9.19
C PRO A 152 -35.55 -1.50 -7.93
N VAL A 153 -36.44 -0.52 -8.12
CA VAL A 153 -37.29 0.01 -7.05
C VAL A 153 -38.06 -1.13 -6.36
N GLY A 154 -37.96 -1.20 -5.03
CA GLY A 154 -38.62 -2.22 -4.22
C GLY A 154 -37.89 -3.57 -4.15
N HIS A 155 -36.67 -3.69 -4.67
CA HIS A 155 -35.87 -4.90 -4.44
C HIS A 155 -35.47 -5.02 -2.96
N PRO A 156 -35.66 -6.19 -2.30
CA PRO A 156 -35.38 -6.36 -0.87
C PRO A 156 -33.90 -6.14 -0.49
N ILE A 157 -32.97 -6.19 -1.45
CA ILE A 157 -31.55 -5.93 -1.19
C ILE A 157 -31.32 -4.47 -0.76
N PHE A 158 -32.18 -3.56 -1.22
CA PHE A 158 -32.10 -2.15 -0.86
C PHE A 158 -32.38 -1.95 0.63
N ASP A 159 -33.31 -2.72 1.22
CA ASP A 159 -33.60 -2.67 2.66
C ASP A 159 -32.42 -3.19 3.48
N ILE A 160 -31.73 -4.22 3.00
CA ILE A 160 -30.50 -4.74 3.62
C ILE A 160 -29.42 -3.65 3.61
N ILE A 161 -29.17 -3.04 2.45
CA ILE A 161 -28.21 -1.93 2.30
C ILE A 161 -28.60 -0.73 3.20
N ASN A 162 -29.88 -0.36 3.26
CA ASN A 162 -30.38 0.71 4.12
C ASN A 162 -30.20 0.43 5.62
N SER A 163 -30.14 -0.85 6.01
CA SER A 163 -29.93 -1.23 7.41
C SER A 163 -28.47 -1.10 7.88
N THR A 164 -27.54 -0.85 6.95
CA THR A 164 -26.11 -0.68 7.25
C THR A 164 -25.81 0.69 7.85
N LYS A 165 -24.81 0.74 8.74
CA LYS A 165 -24.34 1.99 9.35
C LYS A 165 -23.45 2.78 8.40
N PRO A 166 -23.70 4.08 8.17
CA PRO A 166 -22.89 4.85 7.24
C PRO A 166 -21.39 4.86 7.50
N GLU A 167 -21.02 4.95 8.78
CA GLU A 167 -19.66 5.20 9.23
C GLU A 167 -18.79 3.93 9.21
N THR A 168 -19.40 2.76 9.39
CA THR A 168 -18.65 1.50 9.60
C THR A 168 -18.92 0.45 8.53
N ASP A 169 -20.11 0.43 7.92
CA ASP A 169 -20.59 -0.72 7.15
C ASP A 169 -20.50 -0.51 5.64
N TRP A 170 -19.43 0.17 5.21
CA TRP A 170 -19.19 0.46 3.80
C TRP A 170 -18.85 -0.77 2.97
N ASP A 171 -18.19 -1.71 3.60
CA ASP A 171 -17.79 -2.99 3.06
C ASP A 171 -19.03 -3.90 2.90
N LEU A 172 -19.87 -3.99 3.93
CA LEU A 172 -21.10 -4.80 3.89
C LEU A 172 -22.06 -4.35 2.78
N ARG A 173 -22.32 -3.04 2.65
CA ARG A 173 -23.22 -2.51 1.61
C ARG A 173 -22.68 -2.70 0.21
N LEU A 174 -21.38 -2.54 0.00
CA LEU A 174 -20.75 -2.75 -1.30
C LEU A 174 -20.66 -4.25 -1.65
N ALA A 175 -20.50 -5.14 -0.66
CA ALA A 175 -20.57 -6.60 -0.85
C ALA A 175 -21.98 -7.04 -1.27
N CYS A 176 -23.03 -6.48 -0.67
CA CYS A 176 -24.41 -6.70 -1.13
C CYS A 176 -24.60 -6.25 -2.59
N LEU A 177 -24.04 -5.11 -2.97
CA LEU A 177 -24.12 -4.60 -4.35
C LEU A 177 -23.34 -5.50 -5.33
N LEU A 178 -22.16 -5.97 -4.94
CA LEU A 178 -21.36 -6.92 -5.72
C LEU A 178 -22.11 -8.22 -5.97
N LEU A 179 -22.63 -8.86 -4.91
CA LEU A 179 -23.40 -10.09 -5.04
C LEU A 179 -24.64 -9.91 -5.91
N TYR A 180 -25.33 -8.78 -5.74
CA TYR A 180 -26.48 -8.44 -6.57
C TYR A 180 -26.11 -8.27 -8.04
N SER A 181 -24.95 -7.68 -8.35
CA SER A 181 -24.50 -7.45 -9.73
C SER A 181 -24.32 -8.74 -10.54
N PHE A 182 -23.95 -9.85 -9.89
CA PHE A 182 -23.85 -11.17 -10.53
C PHE A 182 -25.22 -11.78 -10.87
N ASP A 183 -26.28 -11.35 -10.18
CA ASP A 183 -27.63 -11.85 -10.37
C ASP A 183 -28.44 -11.03 -11.40
N VAL A 184 -27.92 -9.88 -11.82
CA VAL A 184 -28.54 -9.01 -12.84
C VAL A 184 -28.18 -9.50 -14.23
N GLU A 185 -29.17 -9.99 -14.97
CA GLU A 185 -29.01 -10.49 -16.34
C GLU A 185 -28.37 -9.45 -17.26
N GLY A 186 -27.30 -9.86 -17.96
CA GLY A 186 -26.58 -9.01 -18.91
C GLY A 186 -25.65 -7.97 -18.27
N ASN A 187 -25.57 -7.93 -16.93
CA ASN A 187 -24.65 -7.05 -16.22
C ASN A 187 -23.19 -7.42 -16.53
N PHE A 188 -22.33 -6.40 -16.62
CA PHE A 188 -20.90 -6.60 -16.87
C PHE A 188 -20.23 -7.51 -15.84
N TRP A 189 -20.62 -7.40 -14.57
CA TRP A 189 -20.02 -8.16 -13.47
C TRP A 189 -20.33 -9.66 -13.54
N GLN A 190 -21.36 -10.09 -14.26
CA GLN A 190 -21.57 -11.51 -14.54
C GLN A 190 -20.41 -12.14 -15.31
N LEU A 191 -19.75 -11.36 -16.17
CA LEU A 191 -18.61 -11.81 -16.97
C LEU A 191 -17.29 -11.49 -16.27
N TYR A 192 -17.20 -10.31 -15.64
CA TYR A 192 -15.98 -9.91 -14.94
C TYR A 192 -15.73 -10.76 -13.68
N GLY A 193 -16.79 -11.29 -13.06
CA GLY A 193 -16.71 -12.13 -11.89
C GLY A 193 -15.88 -13.40 -12.08
N ASP A 194 -15.79 -13.92 -13.31
CA ASP A 194 -14.97 -15.10 -13.65
C ASP A 194 -13.46 -14.82 -13.57
N PHE A 195 -13.06 -13.54 -13.54
CA PHE A 195 -11.66 -13.10 -13.41
C PHE A 195 -11.32 -12.59 -12.01
N LEU A 196 -12.27 -12.64 -11.08
CA LEU A 196 -11.99 -12.38 -9.67
C LEU A 196 -11.40 -13.65 -9.04
N PRO A 197 -10.49 -13.51 -8.07
CA PRO A 197 -9.90 -14.68 -7.42
C PRO A 197 -10.98 -15.52 -6.73
N SER A 198 -10.84 -16.84 -6.85
CA SER A 198 -11.67 -17.78 -6.10
C SER A 198 -11.43 -17.62 -4.58
N PRO A 199 -12.31 -18.15 -3.72
CA PRO A 199 -12.09 -18.16 -2.27
C PRO A 199 -10.73 -18.74 -1.87
N GLU A 200 -10.27 -19.80 -2.55
CA GLU A 200 -9.00 -20.49 -2.28
C GLU A 200 -7.78 -19.71 -2.74
N GLU A 201 -7.94 -18.84 -3.75
CA GLU A 201 -6.90 -17.96 -4.28
C GLU A 201 -6.74 -16.67 -3.47
N CYS A 202 -7.74 -16.33 -2.64
CA CYS A 202 -7.72 -15.12 -1.83
C CYS A 202 -6.77 -15.25 -0.63
N THR A 203 -5.98 -14.21 -0.38
CA THR A 203 -5.11 -14.10 0.81
C THR A 203 -5.76 -13.34 1.97
N SER A 204 -6.97 -12.81 1.77
CA SER A 204 -7.69 -12.04 2.78
C SER A 204 -7.98 -12.87 4.03
N LEU A 205 -7.58 -12.33 5.19
CA LEU A 205 -7.76 -13.00 6.49
C LEU A 205 -9.24 -13.16 6.89
N LEU A 206 -10.19 -12.51 6.21
CA LEU A 206 -11.63 -12.82 6.37
C LEU A 206 -11.98 -14.26 6.01
N LEU A 207 -11.24 -14.88 5.10
CA LEU A 207 -11.44 -16.27 4.66
C LEU A 207 -10.52 -17.25 5.40
N ALA A 208 -9.63 -16.75 6.26
CA ALA A 208 -8.66 -17.57 6.97
C ALA A 208 -9.34 -18.50 7.98
N HIS A 209 -8.84 -19.74 8.05
CA HIS A 209 -9.18 -20.63 9.15
C HIS A 209 -8.53 -20.15 10.45
N LYS A 210 -9.05 -20.64 11.57
CA LYS A 210 -8.52 -20.28 12.90
C LYS A 210 -7.03 -20.61 13.03
N ASP A 211 -6.60 -21.74 12.49
CA ASP A 211 -5.20 -22.17 12.54
C ASP A 211 -4.30 -21.22 11.73
N ASP A 212 -4.76 -20.75 10.57
CA ASP A 212 -4.05 -19.75 9.75
C ASP A 212 -3.89 -18.41 10.50
N LEU A 213 -4.92 -17.98 11.25
CA LEU A 213 -4.83 -16.77 12.07
C LEU A 213 -3.81 -16.90 13.21
N LEU A 214 -3.61 -18.11 13.75
CA LEU A 214 -2.58 -18.36 14.77
C LEU A 214 -1.16 -18.24 14.18
N GLU A 215 -0.98 -18.54 12.90
CA GLU A 215 0.31 -18.42 12.23
C GLU A 215 0.80 -16.96 12.13
N LEU A 216 -0.07 -15.96 12.26
CA LEU A 216 0.29 -14.53 12.26
C LEU A 216 1.28 -14.17 13.36
N GLN A 217 1.26 -14.87 14.50
CA GLN A 217 2.02 -14.53 15.71
C GLN A 217 1.81 -13.05 16.12
N ASP A 218 0.57 -12.58 15.96
CA ASP A 218 0.09 -11.24 16.25
C ASP A 218 -1.32 -11.36 16.79
N THR A 219 -1.45 -11.40 18.12
CA THR A 219 -2.73 -11.64 18.79
C THR A 219 -3.73 -10.54 18.54
N ASP A 220 -3.27 -9.30 18.42
CA ASP A 220 -4.14 -8.14 18.21
C ASP A 220 -4.76 -8.18 16.82
N LEU A 221 -3.95 -8.47 15.79
CA LEU A 221 -4.45 -8.63 14.43
C LEU A 221 -5.36 -9.86 14.31
N ALA A 222 -4.97 -11.00 14.89
CA ALA A 222 -5.78 -12.22 14.85
C ALA A 222 -7.16 -12.01 15.50
N SER A 223 -7.21 -11.45 16.72
CA SER A 223 -8.48 -11.14 17.40
C SER A 223 -9.33 -10.13 16.62
N LYS A 224 -8.70 -9.12 16.01
CA LYS A 224 -9.41 -8.16 15.15
C LYS A 224 -10.04 -8.84 13.94
N MET A 225 -9.35 -9.79 13.30
CA MET A 225 -9.90 -10.53 12.17
C MET A 225 -11.02 -11.47 12.59
N GLU A 226 -10.91 -12.14 13.74
CA GLU A 226 -12.00 -12.95 14.31
C GLU A 226 -13.26 -12.10 14.57
N GLU A 227 -13.10 -10.88 15.09
CA GLU A 227 -14.21 -9.94 15.28
C GLU A 227 -14.86 -9.51 13.95
N GLN A 228 -14.06 -9.28 12.91
CA GLN A 228 -14.59 -8.94 11.58
C GLN A 228 -15.32 -10.12 10.93
N GLN A 229 -14.78 -11.34 11.03
CA GLN A 229 -15.45 -12.56 10.58
C GLN A 229 -16.79 -12.73 11.29
N LYS A 230 -16.79 -12.58 12.62
CA LYS A 230 -18.02 -12.65 13.43
C LYS A 230 -19.04 -11.58 13.00
N ARG A 231 -18.63 -10.33 12.81
CA ARG A 231 -19.50 -9.24 12.32
C ARG A 231 -20.12 -9.59 10.97
N ALA A 232 -19.35 -10.16 10.06
CA ALA A 232 -19.84 -10.54 8.73
C ALA A 232 -20.82 -11.72 8.79
N ILE A 233 -20.53 -12.73 9.61
CA ILE A 233 -21.41 -13.89 9.83
C ILE A 233 -22.73 -13.46 10.47
N GLU A 234 -22.69 -12.66 11.54
CA GLU A 234 -23.91 -12.13 12.19
C GLU A 234 -24.76 -11.30 11.22
N PHE A 235 -24.12 -10.51 10.35
CA PHE A 235 -24.82 -9.76 9.31
C PHE A 235 -25.47 -10.69 8.28
N TRP A 236 -24.74 -11.71 7.81
CA TRP A 236 -25.28 -12.70 6.89
C TRP A 236 -26.45 -13.47 7.51
N GLU A 237 -26.33 -14.00 8.73
CA GLU A 237 -27.39 -14.73 9.43
C GLU A 237 -28.66 -13.89 9.60
N LYS A 238 -28.50 -12.60 9.92
CA LYS A 238 -29.60 -11.66 10.08
C LYS A 238 -30.39 -11.43 8.79
N HIS A 239 -29.74 -11.48 7.62
CA HIS A 239 -30.34 -11.06 6.35
C HIS A 239 -30.59 -12.20 5.35
N TRP A 240 -29.89 -13.32 5.47
CA TRP A 240 -29.99 -14.54 4.64
C TRP A 240 -30.67 -15.72 5.36
N HIS A 241 -31.48 -15.44 6.38
CA HIS A 241 -32.21 -16.45 7.15
C HIS A 241 -33.19 -17.28 6.30
N SER A 242 -33.68 -18.39 6.86
CA SER A 242 -34.54 -19.36 6.17
C SER A 242 -35.80 -18.76 5.54
N ALA A 243 -36.43 -17.79 6.20
CA ALA A 243 -37.61 -17.07 5.73
C ALA A 243 -37.33 -15.86 4.78
N ALA A 244 -36.08 -15.56 4.43
CA ALA A 244 -35.77 -14.47 3.51
C ALA A 244 -36.32 -14.76 2.09
N PRO A 245 -36.67 -13.73 1.29
CA PRO A 245 -37.12 -13.94 -0.08
C PRO A 245 -36.08 -14.69 -0.92
N LEU A 246 -36.52 -15.55 -1.85
CA LEU A 246 -35.62 -16.34 -2.71
C LEU A 246 -34.61 -15.48 -3.47
N LYS A 247 -35.02 -14.29 -3.91
CA LYS A 247 -34.16 -13.30 -4.59
C LYS A 247 -33.00 -12.80 -3.73
N ILE A 248 -33.11 -12.86 -2.40
CA ILE A 248 -32.01 -12.59 -1.47
C ILE A 248 -31.19 -13.86 -1.28
N LYS A 249 -31.84 -14.97 -0.92
CA LYS A 249 -31.15 -16.22 -0.57
C LYS A 249 -30.16 -16.69 -1.64
N ARG A 250 -30.51 -16.52 -2.93
CA ARG A 250 -29.65 -16.91 -4.06
C ARG A 250 -28.37 -16.09 -4.20
N LEU A 251 -28.30 -14.89 -3.62
CA LEU A 251 -27.13 -14.01 -3.71
C LEU A 251 -25.95 -14.54 -2.87
N ALA A 252 -26.23 -15.17 -1.74
CA ALA A 252 -25.24 -15.80 -0.86
C ALA A 252 -25.88 -16.99 -0.14
N CYS A 253 -25.83 -18.15 -0.79
CA CYS A 253 -26.44 -19.39 -0.29
C CYS A 253 -25.87 -19.85 1.06
N ASP A 254 -24.62 -19.48 1.33
CA ASP A 254 -23.86 -19.77 2.54
C ASP A 254 -23.06 -18.52 2.98
N ALA A 255 -22.54 -18.56 4.20
CA ALA A 255 -21.78 -17.46 4.78
C ALA A 255 -20.43 -17.27 4.07
N GLU A 256 -19.84 -18.34 3.52
CA GLU A 256 -18.55 -18.31 2.83
C GLU A 256 -18.64 -17.44 1.56
N ARG A 257 -19.72 -17.57 0.79
CA ARG A 257 -19.99 -16.71 -0.37
C ARG A 257 -20.07 -15.22 0.01
N PHE A 258 -20.65 -14.90 1.17
CA PHE A 258 -20.72 -13.52 1.65
C PHE A 258 -19.37 -13.02 2.15
N LEU A 259 -18.62 -13.84 2.88
CA LEU A 259 -17.25 -13.53 3.32
C LEU A 259 -16.32 -13.31 2.13
N TRP A 260 -16.44 -14.11 1.07
CA TRP A 260 -15.71 -13.91 -0.19
C TRP A 260 -16.08 -12.57 -0.85
N ALA A 261 -17.37 -12.23 -0.94
CA ALA A 261 -17.75 -10.94 -1.50
C ALA A 261 -17.20 -9.77 -0.67
N LEU A 262 -17.17 -9.92 0.65
CA LEU A 262 -16.59 -8.94 1.55
C LEU A 262 -15.07 -8.83 1.39
N SER A 263 -14.35 -9.94 1.21
CA SER A 263 -12.90 -9.94 0.98
C SER A 263 -12.52 -9.26 -0.34
N ILE A 264 -13.28 -9.53 -1.42
CA ILE A 264 -13.14 -8.83 -2.70
C ILE A 264 -13.34 -7.33 -2.51
N VAL A 265 -14.40 -6.92 -1.80
CA VAL A 265 -14.69 -5.52 -1.54
C VAL A 265 -13.59 -4.83 -0.72
N GLN A 266 -13.12 -5.46 0.37
CA GLN A 266 -12.11 -4.86 1.23
C GLN A 266 -10.78 -4.66 0.50
N SER A 267 -10.40 -5.63 -0.35
CA SER A 267 -9.13 -5.65 -1.07
C SER A 267 -9.12 -4.88 -2.40
N ARG A 268 -10.27 -4.66 -3.05
CA ARG A 268 -10.33 -4.05 -4.40
C ARG A 268 -11.08 -2.71 -4.46
N ALA A 269 -11.82 -2.34 -3.42
CA ALA A 269 -12.56 -1.09 -3.44
C ALA A 269 -11.65 0.13 -3.27
N VAL A 270 -11.90 1.17 -4.08
CA VAL A 270 -11.27 2.48 -3.98
C VAL A 270 -12.25 3.51 -3.43
N ASN A 271 -11.73 4.42 -2.61
CA ASN A 271 -12.48 5.58 -2.15
C ASN A 271 -12.10 6.77 -3.03
N MET A 272 -13.09 7.39 -3.66
CA MET A 272 -12.84 8.53 -4.55
C MET A 272 -13.98 9.53 -4.49
N GLN A 273 -13.64 10.81 -4.52
CA GLN A 273 -14.62 11.85 -4.76
C GLN A 273 -14.97 11.90 -6.24
N ILE A 274 -16.22 11.60 -6.56
CA ILE A 274 -16.73 11.63 -7.92
C ILE A 274 -17.70 12.78 -8.10
N ARG A 275 -17.69 13.33 -9.31
CA ARG A 275 -18.69 14.29 -9.79
C ARG A 275 -19.50 13.68 -10.91
N VAL A 276 -20.82 13.57 -10.72
CA VAL A 276 -21.79 13.09 -11.70
C VAL A 276 -22.79 14.23 -11.96
N GLY A 277 -22.59 14.95 -13.06
CA GLY A 277 -23.37 16.16 -13.37
C GLY A 277 -23.13 17.27 -12.35
N ALA A 278 -24.19 17.68 -11.65
CA ALA A 278 -24.13 18.68 -10.58
C ALA A 278 -23.79 18.09 -9.21
N LEU A 279 -23.87 16.76 -9.05
CA LEU A 279 -23.61 16.07 -7.79
C LEU A 279 -22.12 15.82 -7.61
N VAL A 280 -21.58 16.17 -6.44
CA VAL A 280 -20.22 15.83 -5.99
C VAL A 280 -20.36 15.03 -4.70
N GLN A 281 -19.75 13.85 -4.65
CA GLN A 281 -19.83 12.97 -3.48
C GLN A 281 -18.59 12.10 -3.35
N ASP A 282 -18.28 11.71 -2.12
CA ASP A 282 -17.33 10.65 -1.83
C ASP A 282 -18.03 9.29 -2.01
N ALA A 283 -17.41 8.38 -2.74
CA ALA A 283 -17.98 7.08 -3.08
C ALA A 283 -16.99 5.95 -2.74
N ASN A 284 -17.54 4.80 -2.35
CA ASN A 284 -16.84 3.52 -2.34
C ASN A 284 -17.09 2.85 -3.72
N MET A 285 -16.03 2.44 -4.40
CA MET A 285 -16.11 2.01 -5.80
C MET A 285 -15.34 0.72 -6.05
N LEU A 286 -15.97 -0.26 -6.70
CA LEU A 286 -15.27 -1.33 -7.40
C LEU A 286 -15.10 -0.94 -8.86
N VAL A 287 -13.85 -0.93 -9.32
CA VAL A 287 -13.47 -0.38 -10.62
C VAL A 287 -12.76 -1.48 -11.41
N PRO A 288 -13.45 -2.16 -12.33
CA PRO A 288 -12.88 -3.29 -13.04
C PRO A 288 -11.67 -2.85 -13.87
N TYR A 289 -10.73 -3.75 -14.08
CA TYR A 289 -9.42 -3.58 -14.73
C TYR A 289 -8.44 -2.71 -13.94
N ALA A 290 -8.88 -1.59 -13.38
CA ALA A 290 -8.05 -0.77 -12.50
C ALA A 290 -7.73 -1.50 -11.18
N ASP A 291 -8.61 -2.40 -10.73
CA ASP A 291 -8.39 -3.26 -9.57
C ASP A 291 -7.36 -4.38 -9.81
N MET A 292 -6.84 -4.54 -11.04
CA MET A 292 -5.71 -5.44 -11.34
C MET A 292 -4.34 -4.75 -11.16
N LEU A 293 -4.29 -3.45 -10.87
CA LEU A 293 -3.04 -2.73 -10.62
C LEU A 293 -2.53 -3.05 -9.21
N ASN A 294 -1.39 -3.73 -9.09
CA ASN A 294 -0.84 -4.08 -7.78
C ASN A 294 -0.26 -2.88 -7.01
N HIS A 295 0.00 -3.14 -5.72
CA HIS A 295 0.59 -2.18 -4.80
C HIS A 295 2.08 -1.94 -5.08
N SER A 296 2.52 -0.68 -4.99
CA SER A 296 3.92 -0.34 -4.77
C SER A 296 4.04 0.88 -3.85
N PHE A 297 5.08 0.86 -3.00
CA PHE A 297 5.49 2.05 -2.22
C PHE A 297 6.14 3.13 -3.08
N GLN A 298 6.51 2.79 -4.31
CA GLN A 298 7.00 3.71 -5.35
C GLN A 298 6.14 3.55 -6.60
N PRO A 299 4.86 3.95 -6.56
CA PRO A 299 3.94 3.72 -7.65
C PRO A 299 4.35 4.53 -8.89
N ASN A 300 4.17 3.93 -10.06
CA ASN A 300 4.37 4.61 -11.33
C ASN A 300 3.05 5.12 -11.95
N CYS A 301 1.90 4.73 -11.39
CA CYS A 301 0.58 5.14 -11.82
C CYS A 301 -0.27 5.76 -10.68
N PHE A 302 -1.34 6.45 -11.06
CA PHE A 302 -2.37 6.98 -10.16
C PHE A 302 -3.75 6.99 -10.83
N LEU A 303 -4.81 7.08 -10.02
CA LEU A 303 -6.19 7.12 -10.51
C LEU A 303 -6.70 8.57 -10.61
N HIS A 304 -7.44 8.88 -11.67
CA HIS A 304 -8.00 10.20 -11.92
C HIS A 304 -9.46 10.12 -12.36
N TRP A 305 -10.35 10.91 -11.72
CA TRP A 305 -11.75 11.01 -12.14
C TRP A 305 -11.97 12.11 -13.19
N ARG A 306 -12.26 11.70 -14.43
CA ARG A 306 -12.68 12.61 -15.50
C ARG A 306 -14.20 12.80 -15.47
N PHE A 307 -14.63 13.82 -14.74
CA PHE A 307 -16.05 14.09 -14.51
C PHE A 307 -16.89 14.41 -15.75
N LYS A 308 -16.29 14.94 -16.82
CA LYS A 308 -17.03 15.33 -18.04
C LYS A 308 -17.64 14.14 -18.74
N ASP A 309 -16.89 13.05 -18.79
CA ASP A 309 -17.25 11.82 -19.49
C ASP A 309 -17.67 10.71 -18.53
N ARG A 310 -17.64 10.97 -17.22
CA ARG A 310 -17.89 9.99 -16.14
C ARG A 310 -16.99 8.77 -16.29
N MET A 311 -15.69 9.02 -16.45
CA MET A 311 -14.68 7.99 -16.66
C MET A 311 -13.65 8.05 -15.53
N LEU A 312 -13.25 6.88 -15.05
CA LEU A 312 -12.03 6.77 -14.27
C LEU A 312 -10.87 6.48 -15.20
N GLU A 313 -9.79 7.22 -15.02
CA GLU A 313 -8.56 7.09 -15.78
C GLU A 313 -7.46 6.55 -14.89
N VAL A 314 -6.69 5.61 -15.42
CA VAL A 314 -5.39 5.25 -14.85
C VAL A 314 -4.34 6.03 -15.62
N MET A 315 -3.48 6.75 -14.90
CA MET A 315 -2.49 7.64 -15.49
C MET A 315 -1.08 7.32 -14.98
N ILE A 316 -0.10 7.35 -15.87
CA ILE A 316 1.32 7.27 -15.51
C ILE A 316 1.76 8.63 -14.92
N ASN A 317 2.55 8.58 -13.86
CA ASN A 317 3.16 9.75 -13.23
C ASN A 317 4.06 10.53 -14.23
N ALA A 318 4.00 11.87 -14.18
CA ALA A 318 4.85 12.70 -15.03
C ALA A 318 6.34 12.45 -14.73
N GLY A 319 7.17 12.45 -15.78
CA GLY A 319 8.61 12.23 -15.67
C GLY A 319 9.04 10.78 -15.46
N GLN A 320 8.11 9.84 -15.28
CA GLN A 320 8.45 8.41 -15.14
C GLN A 320 8.87 7.79 -16.48
N ARG A 321 9.96 7.02 -16.44
CA ARG A 321 10.32 6.06 -17.48
C ARG A 321 9.77 4.71 -17.05
N ILE A 322 9.07 4.01 -17.95
CA ILE A 322 8.63 2.63 -17.72
C ILE A 322 9.12 1.81 -18.91
N LYS A 323 9.86 0.74 -18.67
CA LYS A 323 10.30 -0.17 -19.74
C LYS A 323 9.22 -1.18 -20.05
N LYS A 324 9.21 -1.70 -21.28
CA LYS A 324 8.39 -2.86 -21.64
C LYS A 324 8.63 -4.00 -20.65
N GLY A 325 7.54 -4.59 -20.17
CA GLY A 325 7.54 -5.69 -19.21
C GLY A 325 7.63 -5.24 -17.74
N GLU A 326 7.81 -3.95 -17.45
CA GLU A 326 7.70 -3.46 -16.07
C GLU A 326 6.24 -3.39 -15.64
N GLU A 327 5.99 -3.75 -14.38
CA GLU A 327 4.65 -3.71 -13.78
C GLU A 327 4.22 -2.26 -13.53
N MET A 328 2.95 -1.99 -13.82
CA MET A 328 2.26 -0.75 -13.53
C MET A 328 1.53 -0.87 -12.20
N THR A 329 1.87 0.00 -11.27
CA THR A 329 1.47 -0.11 -9.87
C THR A 329 0.92 1.20 -9.34
N ILE A 330 0.03 1.10 -8.36
CA ILE A 330 -0.52 2.21 -7.60
C ILE A 330 -0.18 2.05 -6.11
N ASN A 331 -0.30 3.11 -5.32
CA ASN A 331 -0.08 3.01 -3.88
C ASN A 331 -1.41 2.79 -3.16
N TYR A 332 -1.62 1.56 -2.71
CA TYR A 332 -2.74 1.21 -1.84
C TYR A 332 -2.55 1.86 -0.46
N MET A 333 -3.59 2.54 0.04
CA MET A 333 -3.64 3.14 1.38
C MET A 333 -2.29 3.76 1.80
N SER A 334 -1.88 4.84 1.13
CA SER A 334 -0.59 5.48 1.39
C SER A 334 -0.36 5.76 2.87
N GLY A 335 0.82 5.39 3.38
CA GLY A 335 1.23 5.69 4.75
C GLY A 335 0.86 4.65 5.79
N GLN A 336 0.47 3.42 5.39
CA GLN A 336 0.01 2.39 6.32
C GLN A 336 1.05 1.31 6.64
N LYS A 337 0.90 0.71 7.81
CA LYS A 337 1.76 -0.35 8.35
C LYS A 337 1.38 -1.72 7.77
N ASN A 338 2.27 -2.70 7.92
CA ASN A 338 2.03 -4.06 7.43
C ASN A 338 0.80 -4.73 8.05
N ASN A 339 0.46 -4.44 9.31
CA ASN A 339 -0.75 -5.00 9.94
C ASN A 339 -2.04 -4.52 9.24
N ILE A 340 -2.08 -3.27 8.77
CA ILE A 340 -3.22 -2.72 8.01
C ILE A 340 -3.28 -3.32 6.60
N TYR A 341 -2.13 -3.54 5.95
CA TYR A 341 -2.10 -4.24 4.67
C TYR A 341 -2.57 -5.69 4.79
N MET A 342 -2.18 -6.39 5.85
CA MET A 342 -2.67 -7.75 6.13
C MET A 342 -4.17 -7.76 6.41
N GLU A 343 -4.66 -6.85 7.24
CA GLU A 343 -6.09 -6.71 7.56
C GLU A 343 -6.93 -6.45 6.31
N ARG A 344 -6.48 -5.54 5.44
CA ARG A 344 -7.28 -5.03 4.31
C ARG A 344 -7.12 -5.87 3.03
N TYR A 345 -5.91 -6.33 2.75
CA TYR A 345 -5.52 -6.92 1.46
C TYR A 345 -4.95 -8.34 1.57
N GLY A 346 -4.55 -8.78 2.77
CA GLY A 346 -3.92 -10.09 2.94
C GLY A 346 -2.48 -10.15 2.41
N PHE A 347 -1.72 -9.07 2.48
CA PHE A 347 -0.27 -9.10 2.20
C PHE A 347 0.51 -8.18 3.13
N SER A 348 1.83 -8.38 3.17
CA SER A 348 2.78 -7.51 3.84
C SER A 348 4.06 -7.42 3.03
N SER A 349 4.92 -6.45 3.35
CA SER A 349 6.21 -6.29 2.67
C SER A 349 7.36 -6.08 3.67
N PRO A 350 8.51 -6.74 3.49
CA PRO A 350 9.68 -6.52 4.33
C PRO A 350 10.33 -5.15 4.08
N THR A 351 9.92 -4.44 3.03
CA THR A 351 10.44 -3.12 2.64
C THR A 351 9.39 -2.02 2.77
N ASN A 352 8.31 -2.24 3.53
CA ASN A 352 7.31 -1.21 3.80
C ASN A 352 7.95 0.00 4.54
N PRO A 353 7.96 1.21 3.94
CA PRO A 353 8.59 2.39 4.53
C PRO A 353 7.83 3.01 5.70
N TRP A 354 6.66 2.46 6.05
CA TRP A 354 5.79 2.97 7.11
C TRP A 354 5.62 1.98 8.26
N ASP A 355 6.29 0.83 8.20
CA ASP A 355 6.22 -0.15 9.28
C ASP A 355 6.91 0.37 10.56
N VAL A 356 6.56 -0.22 11.70
CA VAL A 356 7.00 0.30 13.01
C VAL A 356 7.51 -0.79 13.93
N ILE A 357 8.43 -0.40 14.81
CA ILE A 357 8.94 -1.20 15.92
C ILE A 357 8.67 -0.45 17.22
N ASN A 358 8.09 -1.15 18.18
CA ASN A 358 7.86 -0.61 19.51
C ASN A 358 9.09 -0.88 20.39
N PHE A 359 9.97 0.12 20.50
CA PHE A 359 11.14 0.05 21.39
C PHE A 359 10.74 0.25 22.85
N SER A 360 11.43 -0.46 23.75
CA SER A 360 11.13 -0.45 25.19
C SER A 360 12.17 0.35 25.99
N SER A 361 13.40 0.47 25.46
CA SER A 361 14.47 1.24 26.07
C SER A 361 14.23 2.75 25.94
N ASN A 362 14.88 3.51 26.83
CA ASN A 362 14.93 4.97 26.77
C ASN A 362 16.07 5.48 25.88
N ALA A 363 16.79 4.58 25.21
CA ALA A 363 17.88 4.91 24.32
C ALA A 363 17.36 5.76 23.16
N LYS A 364 18.11 6.77 22.76
CA LYS A 364 17.78 7.63 21.60
C LYS A 364 19.03 7.90 20.79
N ILE A 365 18.89 7.96 19.48
CA ILE A 365 19.96 8.37 18.57
C ILE A 365 19.64 9.72 17.91
N HIS A 366 20.66 10.42 17.45
CA HIS A 366 20.48 11.70 16.79
C HIS A 366 19.84 11.52 15.41
N LEU A 367 18.68 12.14 15.18
CA LEU A 367 17.91 11.97 13.94
C LEU A 367 18.71 12.40 12.71
N ASP A 368 19.24 13.62 12.71
CA ASP A 368 19.89 14.19 11.53
C ASP A 368 21.18 13.44 11.18
N SER A 369 21.86 12.87 12.18
CA SER A 369 23.01 11.99 11.95
C SER A 369 22.60 10.70 11.27
N TYR A 370 21.51 10.07 11.74
CA TYR A 370 21.00 8.85 11.12
C TYR A 370 20.58 9.11 9.67
N LEU A 371 19.81 10.17 9.42
CA LEU A 371 19.40 10.57 8.08
C LEU A 371 20.61 10.83 7.17
N SER A 372 21.62 11.54 7.68
CA SER A 372 22.85 11.82 6.93
C SER A 372 23.64 10.56 6.60
N VAL A 373 23.74 9.58 7.51
CA VAL A 373 24.48 8.33 7.26
C VAL A 373 23.86 7.52 6.11
N PHE A 374 22.54 7.58 5.96
CA PHE A 374 21.80 6.83 4.94
C PHE A 374 21.35 7.69 3.74
N ASN A 375 21.82 8.94 3.65
CA ASN A 375 21.42 9.90 2.62
C ASN A 375 19.88 9.99 2.48
N ILE A 376 19.16 9.98 3.60
CA ILE A 376 17.71 10.16 3.63
C ILE A 376 17.43 11.66 3.70
N SER A 377 16.48 12.11 2.89
CA SER A 377 16.10 13.52 2.77
C SER A 377 14.58 13.67 2.79
N GLY A 378 14.10 14.88 3.04
CA GLY A 378 12.67 15.19 3.09
C GLY A 378 12.15 15.34 4.53
N LEU A 379 10.85 15.59 4.65
CA LEU A 379 10.15 15.60 5.94
C LEU A 379 9.78 14.17 6.35
N PRO A 380 9.47 13.90 7.63
CA PRO A 380 9.08 12.55 8.07
C PRO A 380 7.98 11.90 7.22
N GLU A 381 7.02 12.69 6.74
CA GLU A 381 5.93 12.24 5.88
C GLU A 381 6.37 11.95 4.43
N GLU A 382 7.54 12.44 4.03
CA GLU A 382 8.03 12.44 2.65
C GLU A 382 9.46 11.90 2.51
N PHE A 383 10.00 11.22 3.54
CA PHE A 383 11.36 10.71 3.49
C PHE A 383 11.60 9.86 2.24
N TYR A 384 12.68 10.19 1.54
CA TYR A 384 13.16 9.46 0.37
C TYR A 384 14.68 9.29 0.44
N HIS A 385 15.17 8.23 -0.19
CA HIS A 385 16.60 7.99 -0.33
C HIS A 385 17.17 8.83 -1.49
N ASN A 386 18.20 9.63 -1.21
CA ASN A 386 18.89 10.42 -2.22
C ASN A 386 20.04 9.61 -2.85
N SER A 387 19.71 8.87 -3.91
CA SER A 387 20.63 7.98 -4.60
C SER A 387 21.79 8.68 -5.35
N LEU A 388 21.73 10.00 -5.51
CA LEU A 388 22.77 10.79 -6.16
C LEU A 388 23.98 11.05 -5.25
N LEU A 389 23.81 10.89 -3.93
CA LEU A 389 24.83 11.16 -2.92
C LEU A 389 25.43 9.88 -2.31
N SER A 390 24.98 8.72 -2.75
CA SER A 390 25.32 7.40 -2.20
C SER A 390 26.24 6.59 -3.12
N SER A 391 27.00 5.68 -2.53
CA SER A 391 27.75 4.66 -3.28
C SER A 391 26.80 3.61 -3.89
N GLU A 392 27.27 2.83 -4.88
CA GLU A 392 26.46 1.73 -5.45
C GLU A 392 26.06 0.66 -4.43
N GLU A 393 26.86 0.46 -3.38
CA GLU A 393 26.54 -0.48 -2.30
C GLU A 393 25.47 0.08 -1.37
N ASP A 394 25.56 1.37 -1.01
CA ASP A 394 24.54 2.05 -0.20
C ASP A 394 23.19 2.11 -0.92
N ASN A 395 23.21 2.33 -2.23
CA ASN A 395 22.02 2.30 -3.08
C ASN A 395 21.29 0.96 -3.06
N LYS A 396 21.98 -0.14 -2.73
CA LYS A 396 21.35 -1.46 -2.59
C LYS A 396 20.88 -1.74 -1.17
N PHE A 397 21.45 -1.07 -0.17
CA PHE A 397 21.08 -1.27 1.23
C PHE A 397 19.87 -0.43 1.64
N VAL A 398 19.80 0.84 1.23
CA VAL A 398 18.74 1.77 1.64
C VAL A 398 17.47 1.52 0.84
N ASP A 399 16.64 0.63 1.36
CA ASP A 399 15.29 0.34 0.89
C ASP A 399 14.25 1.00 1.81
N GLY A 400 12.96 0.72 1.56
CA GLY A 400 11.90 1.25 2.39
C GLY A 400 12.01 0.87 3.87
N ALA A 401 12.56 -0.30 4.23
CA ALA A 401 12.74 -0.66 5.63
C ALA A 401 13.74 0.25 6.37
N VAL A 402 14.79 0.74 5.70
CA VAL A 402 15.69 1.75 6.31
C VAL A 402 14.99 3.10 6.47
N ILE A 403 14.08 3.45 5.55
CA ILE A 403 13.25 4.64 5.69
C ILE A 403 12.26 4.48 6.86
N ALA A 404 11.67 3.30 7.02
CA ALA A 404 10.83 2.97 8.18
C ALA A 404 11.63 3.06 9.48
N ALA A 405 12.87 2.57 9.49
CA ALA A 405 13.80 2.70 10.62
C ALA A 405 13.99 4.17 11.03
N ALA A 406 14.22 5.07 10.07
CA ALA A 406 14.34 6.50 10.33
C ALA A 406 13.10 7.12 10.98
N ARG A 407 11.90 6.56 10.71
CA ARG A 407 10.63 7.02 11.30
C ARG A 407 10.38 6.42 12.70
N THR A 408 10.77 5.18 12.91
CA THR A 408 10.39 4.42 14.11
C THR A 408 11.44 4.43 15.22
N LEU A 409 12.71 4.68 14.88
CA LEU A 409 13.78 4.71 15.88
C LEU A 409 13.54 5.85 16.88
N PRO A 410 13.69 5.60 18.19
CA PRO A 410 13.65 6.67 19.18
C PRO A 410 14.79 7.64 18.91
N THR A 411 14.44 8.90 18.67
CA THR A 411 15.41 9.91 18.25
C THR A 411 15.34 11.18 19.09
N TRP A 412 16.41 11.97 19.00
CA TRP A 412 16.49 13.35 19.49
C TRP A 412 17.08 14.25 18.38
N SER A 413 16.75 15.54 18.42
CA SER A 413 17.34 16.58 17.57
C SER A 413 17.28 17.88 18.35
N ASP A 414 18.39 18.25 18.98
CA ASP A 414 18.53 19.49 19.75
C ASP A 414 19.34 20.51 18.95
N GLY A 415 18.82 20.92 17.79
CA GLY A 415 19.39 22.00 16.97
C GLY A 415 20.91 21.90 16.75
N ASP A 416 21.66 22.90 17.21
CA ASP A 416 23.11 23.02 17.02
C ASP A 416 23.96 22.09 17.91
N VAL A 417 23.36 21.22 18.75
CA VAL A 417 24.12 20.32 19.63
C VAL A 417 24.62 19.13 18.81
N PRO A 418 25.94 18.99 18.58
CA PRO A 418 26.45 17.86 17.84
C PRO A 418 26.27 16.57 18.66
N PRO A 419 25.98 15.44 17.98
CA PRO A 419 25.98 14.13 18.63
C PRO A 419 27.35 13.83 19.25
N VAL A 420 27.37 13.04 20.32
CA VAL A 420 28.62 12.50 20.87
C VAL A 420 28.73 11.03 20.46
N PRO A 421 29.71 10.62 19.62
CA PRO A 421 29.74 9.26 19.05
C PRO A 421 29.79 8.14 20.07
N SER A 422 30.44 8.34 21.20
CA SER A 422 30.49 7.32 22.25
C SER A 422 29.12 7.09 22.88
N THR A 423 28.33 8.15 23.04
CA THR A 423 26.94 8.08 23.51
C THR A 423 26.05 7.49 22.42
N GLU A 424 26.14 7.97 21.19
CA GLU A 424 25.35 7.48 20.06
C GLU A 424 25.60 5.99 19.79
N ARG A 425 26.87 5.54 19.84
CA ARG A 425 27.19 4.11 19.71
C ARG A 425 26.62 3.28 20.85
N ARG A 426 26.60 3.81 22.08
CA ARG A 426 25.98 3.12 23.21
C ARG A 426 24.47 3.00 23.01
N SER A 427 23.80 4.11 22.67
CA SER A 427 22.36 4.14 22.42
C SER A 427 21.97 3.26 21.24
N ALA A 428 22.73 3.26 20.15
CA ALA A 428 22.50 2.38 19.01
C ALA A 428 22.62 0.89 19.40
N ARG A 429 23.56 0.52 20.28
CA ARG A 429 23.65 -0.86 20.81
C ARG A 429 22.47 -1.24 21.69
N GLU A 430 22.03 -0.34 22.57
CA GLU A 430 20.84 -0.58 23.39
C GLU A 430 19.59 -0.79 22.52
N LEU A 431 19.45 -0.02 21.43
CA LEU A 431 18.38 -0.22 20.44
C LEU A 431 18.53 -1.54 19.67
N GLN A 432 19.75 -1.96 19.33
CA GLN A 432 20.00 -3.28 18.73
C GLN A 432 19.60 -4.41 19.68
N GLU A 433 19.95 -4.30 20.97
CA GLU A 433 19.58 -5.27 22.00
C GLU A 433 18.06 -5.39 22.16
N ASP A 434 17.33 -4.28 22.06
CA ASP A 434 15.87 -4.29 22.00
C ASP A 434 15.36 -5.05 20.77
N CYS A 435 15.90 -4.81 19.58
CA CYS A 435 15.53 -5.57 18.38
C CYS A 435 15.83 -7.08 18.52
N TYR A 436 16.97 -7.45 19.11
CA TYR A 436 17.29 -8.85 19.40
C TYR A 436 16.31 -9.47 20.40
N ARG A 437 15.90 -8.74 21.44
CA ARG A 437 14.88 -9.20 22.39
C ARG A 437 13.55 -9.46 21.69
N LEU A 438 13.10 -8.52 20.86
CA LEU A 438 11.88 -8.68 20.05
C LEU A 438 11.97 -9.89 19.10
N LEU A 439 13.13 -10.14 18.47
CA LEU A 439 13.34 -11.34 17.65
C LEU A 439 13.22 -12.64 18.45
N LEU A 440 13.68 -12.65 19.70
CA LEU A 440 13.59 -13.82 20.59
C LEU A 440 12.18 -14.09 21.12
N GLU A 441 11.29 -13.10 21.07
CA GLU A 441 9.87 -13.27 21.44
C GLU A 441 9.08 -14.05 20.39
N PHE A 442 9.55 -14.13 19.13
CA PHE A 442 8.91 -14.94 18.11
C PHE A 442 9.07 -16.44 18.41
N PRO A 443 7.97 -17.22 18.40
CA PRO A 443 8.03 -18.68 18.53
C PRO A 443 8.84 -19.39 17.45
N THR A 444 8.96 -18.79 16.26
CA THR A 444 9.68 -19.37 15.11
C THR A 444 10.80 -18.45 14.62
N THR A 445 11.88 -19.06 14.11
CA THR A 445 12.99 -18.34 13.48
C THR A 445 12.71 -18.06 12.00
N LEU A 446 13.52 -17.20 11.37
CA LEU A 446 13.42 -16.91 9.94
C LEU A 446 13.66 -18.16 9.10
N GLU A 447 14.66 -18.96 9.46
CA GLU A 447 15.03 -20.19 8.75
C GLU A 447 13.91 -21.23 8.82
N GLN A 448 13.21 -21.30 9.97
CA GLN A 448 12.04 -22.15 10.12
C GLN A 448 10.88 -21.65 9.25
N ASP A 449 10.60 -20.34 9.23
CA ASP A 449 9.52 -19.79 8.41
C ASP A 449 9.76 -20.00 6.91
N TRP A 450 10.99 -19.79 6.44
CA TRP A 450 11.37 -20.12 5.06
C TRP A 450 11.18 -21.60 4.77
N GLN A 451 11.63 -22.48 5.67
CA GLN A 451 11.45 -23.91 5.51
C GLN A 451 9.96 -24.31 5.46
N ILE A 452 9.10 -23.67 6.25
CA ILE A 452 7.65 -23.93 6.22
C ILE A 452 7.06 -23.51 4.87
N LEU A 453 7.42 -22.33 4.35
CA LEU A 453 6.97 -21.87 3.04
C LEU A 453 7.46 -22.77 1.90
N ASP A 454 8.70 -23.24 1.95
CA ASP A 454 9.29 -24.10 0.92
C ASP A 454 8.75 -25.55 0.96
N SER A 455 8.41 -26.05 2.16
CA SER A 455 8.06 -27.46 2.36
C SER A 455 6.56 -27.76 2.25
N ASN A 456 5.71 -26.74 2.23
CA ASN A 456 4.26 -26.92 2.17
C ASN A 456 3.63 -26.18 0.97
N PRO A 457 3.79 -26.71 -0.25
CA PRO A 457 3.20 -26.11 -1.46
C PRO A 457 1.66 -26.16 -1.46
N ASP A 458 1.06 -27.04 -0.65
CA ASP A 458 -0.39 -27.21 -0.53
C ASP A 458 -1.02 -26.34 0.57
N ALA A 459 -0.25 -25.42 1.18
CA ALA A 459 -0.76 -24.50 2.19
C ALA A 459 -1.85 -23.59 1.60
N SER A 460 -2.87 -23.25 2.40
CA SER A 460 -3.86 -22.24 2.01
C SER A 460 -3.17 -20.90 1.76
N ARG A 461 -3.69 -20.10 0.83
CA ARG A 461 -3.16 -18.76 0.53
C ARG A 461 -3.19 -17.83 1.74
N THR A 462 -4.16 -18.00 2.63
CA THR A 462 -4.26 -17.29 3.91
C THR A 462 -3.17 -17.71 4.90
N CYS A 463 -2.83 -18.99 4.99
CA CYS A 463 -1.73 -19.49 5.80
C CYS A 463 -0.38 -18.98 5.26
N GLU A 464 -0.17 -19.07 3.95
CA GLU A 464 1.04 -18.54 3.29
C GLU A 464 1.23 -17.04 3.59
N ALA A 465 0.15 -16.25 3.46
CA ALA A 465 0.16 -14.82 3.77
C ALA A 465 0.47 -14.54 5.26
N ALA A 466 -0.10 -15.33 6.18
CA ALA A 466 0.17 -15.21 7.61
C ALA A 466 1.62 -15.53 7.99
N ILE A 467 2.19 -16.57 7.40
CA ILE A 467 3.61 -16.94 7.60
C ILE A 467 4.53 -15.87 7.01
N LYS A 468 4.25 -15.39 5.79
CA LYS A 468 4.96 -14.27 5.17
C LYS A 468 4.92 -13.02 6.05
N TYR A 469 3.80 -12.72 6.69
CA TYR A 469 3.69 -11.59 7.63
C TYR A 469 4.67 -11.68 8.80
N ARG A 470 4.70 -12.79 9.54
CA ARG A 470 5.65 -12.93 10.66
C ARG A 470 7.10 -12.98 10.19
N LEU A 471 7.35 -13.54 9.00
CA LEU A 471 8.67 -13.54 8.36
C LEU A 471 9.12 -12.11 8.07
N HIS A 472 8.27 -11.30 7.43
CA HIS A 472 8.56 -9.92 7.10
C HIS A 472 8.83 -9.06 8.34
N ARG A 473 8.10 -9.26 9.45
CA ARG A 473 8.37 -8.59 10.73
C ARG A 473 9.77 -8.90 11.25
N LYS A 474 10.20 -10.17 11.18
CA LYS A 474 11.56 -10.59 11.57
C LYS A 474 12.63 -10.03 10.62
N LEU A 475 12.36 -10.00 9.32
CA LEU A 475 13.26 -9.39 8.33
C LEU A 475 13.45 -7.90 8.58
N PHE A 476 12.36 -7.19 8.90
CA PHE A 476 12.42 -5.77 9.25
C PHE A 476 13.29 -5.54 10.50
N LEU A 477 13.10 -6.32 11.57
CA LEU A 477 13.95 -6.26 12.76
C LEU A 477 15.44 -6.50 12.43
N LYS A 478 15.75 -7.54 11.63
CA LYS A 478 17.14 -7.78 11.18
C LYS A 478 17.70 -6.61 10.37
N LYS A 479 16.89 -5.99 9.49
CA LYS A 479 17.30 -4.82 8.70
C LYS A 479 17.62 -3.62 9.59
N VAL A 480 16.81 -3.37 10.62
CA VAL A 480 17.06 -2.28 11.58
C VAL A 480 18.32 -2.54 12.40
N ILE A 481 18.57 -3.78 12.82
CA ILE A 481 19.83 -4.16 13.50
C ILE A 481 21.05 -3.81 12.63
N GLN A 482 21.01 -4.19 11.35
CA GLN A 482 22.08 -3.89 10.39
C GLN A 482 22.23 -2.38 10.15
N ALA A 483 21.12 -1.65 10.05
CA ALA A 483 21.18 -0.19 9.91
C ALA A 483 21.80 0.48 11.15
N LEU A 484 21.49 0.01 12.35
CA LEU A 484 22.12 0.50 13.58
C LEU A 484 23.62 0.12 13.68
N GLU A 485 24.04 -0.99 13.08
CA GLU A 485 25.46 -1.39 13.00
C GLU A 485 26.21 -0.42 12.07
N LEU A 486 25.69 -0.21 10.86
CA LEU A 486 26.25 0.74 9.90
C LEU A 486 26.27 2.17 10.46
N TYR A 487 25.23 2.56 11.19
CA TYR A 487 25.20 3.85 11.88
C TYR A 487 26.35 4.00 12.88
N GLN A 488 26.64 2.98 13.68
CA GLN A 488 27.75 2.99 14.64
C GLN A 488 29.13 3.09 13.98
N GLU A 489 29.31 2.45 12.83
CA GLU A 489 30.55 2.47 12.06
C GLU A 489 30.77 3.82 11.36
N ARG A 490 29.69 4.40 10.83
CA ARG A 490 29.74 5.58 9.97
C ARG A 490 29.54 6.89 10.69
N ILE A 491 29.08 6.89 11.94
CA ILE A 491 29.00 8.12 12.73
C ILE A 491 30.41 8.67 12.97
N LEU A 492 30.69 9.77 12.28
CA LEU A 492 31.91 10.55 12.39
C LEU A 492 31.60 11.81 13.19
N PHE A 493 32.49 12.10 14.13
CA PHE A 493 32.52 13.25 15.06
C PHE A 493 31.65 13.16 16.30
#